data_AF-A0A2A3H5Y9-F1
#
_entry.id   AF-A0A2A3H5Y9-F1
#
_cell.length_a   1.000
_cell.length_b   1.000
_cell.length_c   1.000
_cell.angle_alpha   90.00
_cell.angle_beta   90.00
_cell.angle_gamma   90.00
#
_symmetry.space_group_name_H-M   'P 1'
#
loop_
_entity.id
_entity.type
_entity.pdbx_description
1 polymer ?
#
loop_
_entity_poly.entity_id
_entity_poly.type
_entity_poly.pdbx_seq_one_letter_code
_entity_poly.pdbx_strand_id
1 'polypeptide(L)'
;MLLDPENTLFVRGATPVLLLAGATVHDALPPLIAPDGAVPLCEGWSIVPRLTLCVVDGPGDHGLVVPALAAPVVGEADGGTASNDMGGWCADAEQAGGAVVMSVDQLPEALDWSALLSSGAARGGFMPAPA
;
A
#
# COMPACT_ATOMS: atom_id res chain seq x y z
N MET A 1 -14.12 5.13 -3.83
CA MET A 1 -14.37 4.38 -5.09
C MET A 1 -13.80 2.97 -4.98
N LEU A 2 -14.25 2.01 -5.79
CA LEU A 2 -13.70 0.65 -5.80
C LEU A 2 -12.52 0.58 -6.79
N LEU A 3 -11.39 0.01 -6.39
CA LEU A 3 -10.24 -0.23 -7.26
C LEU A 3 -10.15 -1.71 -7.61
N ASP A 4 -9.91 -2.02 -8.88
CA ASP A 4 -9.80 -3.41 -9.32
C ASP A 4 -8.54 -4.09 -8.74
N PRO A 5 -8.64 -5.36 -8.28
CA PRO A 5 -7.51 -6.06 -7.67
C PRO A 5 -6.27 -6.16 -8.56
N GLU A 6 -6.45 -6.25 -9.87
CA GLU A 6 -5.37 -6.28 -10.87
C GLU A 6 -4.54 -4.98 -10.91
N ASN A 7 -5.10 -3.88 -10.42
CA ASN A 7 -4.42 -2.60 -10.29
C ASN A 7 -3.81 -2.41 -8.89
N THR A 8 -3.69 -3.48 -8.10
CA THR A 8 -3.13 -3.44 -6.75
C THR A 8 -2.08 -4.51 -6.53
N LEU A 9 -1.09 -4.21 -5.70
CA LEU A 9 -0.10 -5.19 -5.26
C LEU A 9 0.24 -4.97 -3.79
N PHE A 10 0.07 -6.02 -2.99
CA PHE A 10 0.39 -6.01 -1.56
C PHE A 10 1.78 -6.60 -1.37
N VAL A 11 2.68 -5.85 -0.75
CA VAL A 11 4.06 -6.30 -0.49
C VAL A 11 4.27 -6.45 1.00
N ARG A 12 4.68 -7.64 1.42
CA ARG A 12 4.98 -8.00 2.81
C ARG A 12 6.32 -7.43 3.28
N GLY A 13 6.48 -7.36 4.59
CA GLY A 13 7.73 -6.94 5.24
C GLY A 13 7.51 -6.16 6.53
N ALA A 14 8.60 -5.75 7.19
CA ALA A 14 8.55 -4.98 8.44
C ALA A 14 7.84 -3.61 8.28
N THR A 15 7.81 -3.08 7.06
CA THR A 15 6.98 -1.94 6.67
C THR A 15 6.24 -2.36 5.41
N PRO A 16 5.03 -2.91 5.52
CA PRO A 16 4.32 -3.44 4.37
C PRO A 16 3.91 -2.30 3.43
N VAL A 17 3.84 -2.61 2.13
CA VAL A 17 3.52 -1.66 1.08
C VAL A 17 2.23 -2.08 0.37
N LEU A 18 1.37 -1.12 0.05
CA LEU A 18 0.26 -1.26 -0.88
C LEU A 18 0.53 -0.38 -2.10
N LEU A 19 0.74 -1.01 -3.24
CA LEU A 19 0.87 -0.36 -4.53
C LEU A 19 -0.51 -0.23 -5.19
N LEU A 20 -0.78 0.95 -5.74
CA LEU A 20 -2.03 1.27 -6.41
C LEU A 20 -1.71 1.84 -7.80
N ALA A 21 -2.14 1.17 -8.86
CA ALA A 21 -2.03 1.67 -10.23
C ALA A 21 -3.33 2.36 -10.67
N GLY A 22 -3.21 3.48 -11.38
CA GLY A 22 -4.38 4.19 -11.93
C GLY A 22 -5.42 4.62 -10.88
N ALA A 23 -5.01 4.76 -9.62
CA ALA A 23 -5.92 5.05 -8.53
C ALA A 23 -6.49 6.47 -8.66
N THR A 24 -7.80 6.60 -8.55
CA THR A 24 -8.51 7.89 -8.63
C THR A 24 -8.09 8.91 -7.57
N VAL A 25 -7.45 8.44 -6.49
CA VAL A 25 -6.91 9.28 -5.41
C VAL A 25 -5.48 9.74 -5.67
N HIS A 26 -4.85 9.35 -6.79
CA HIS A 26 -3.46 9.67 -7.11
C HIS A 26 -3.17 11.17 -6.96
N ASP A 27 -4.01 12.03 -7.51
CA ASP A 27 -3.83 13.49 -7.48
C ASP A 27 -4.05 14.10 -6.09
N ALA A 28 -4.71 13.40 -5.17
CA ALA A 28 -4.95 13.84 -3.80
C ALA A 28 -3.81 13.45 -2.84
N LEU A 29 -2.98 12.48 -3.21
CA LEU A 29 -1.84 12.03 -2.39
C LEU A 29 -0.65 12.98 -2.51
N PRO A 30 0.17 13.18 -1.46
CA PRO A 30 1.40 13.96 -1.58
C PRO A 30 2.43 13.25 -2.47
N PRO A 31 3.37 13.96 -3.14
CA PRO A 31 4.50 13.33 -3.80
C PRO A 31 5.31 12.46 -2.82
N LEU A 32 5.66 11.25 -3.22
CA LEU A 32 6.42 10.34 -2.37
C LEU A 32 7.92 10.49 -2.66
N ILE A 33 8.63 11.11 -1.73
CA ILE A 33 10.08 11.31 -1.80
C ILE A 33 10.69 10.77 -0.51
N ALA A 34 11.63 9.83 -0.63
CA ALA A 34 12.33 9.23 0.50
C ALA A 34 13.86 9.30 0.27
N PRO A 35 14.46 10.50 0.31
CA PRO A 35 15.87 10.68 -0.03
C PRO A 35 16.81 9.98 0.97
N ASP A 36 16.38 9.88 2.23
CA ASP A 36 17.11 9.21 3.31
C ASP A 36 16.55 7.80 3.61
N GLY A 37 15.69 7.27 2.73
CA GLY A 37 15.00 5.99 2.90
C GLY A 37 13.83 6.01 3.90
N ALA A 38 13.65 7.10 4.64
CA ALA A 38 12.48 7.28 5.50
C ALA A 38 11.26 7.70 4.67
N VAL A 39 10.20 6.90 4.73
CA VAL A 39 8.92 7.22 4.08
C VAL A 39 8.14 8.22 4.96
N PRO A 40 7.71 9.38 4.43
CA PRO A 40 6.98 10.37 5.20
C PRO A 40 5.57 9.88 5.57
N LEU A 41 5.03 10.42 6.67
CA LEU A 41 3.63 10.24 7.05
C LEU A 41 2.72 10.96 6.04
N CYS A 42 1.67 10.28 5.61
CA CYS A 42 0.63 10.83 4.75
C CYS A 42 -0.47 11.46 5.62
N GLU A 43 -0.23 12.70 6.06
CA GLU A 43 -1.10 13.43 7.00
C GLU A 43 -2.58 13.44 6.58
N GLY A 44 -3.45 13.07 7.52
CA GLY A 44 -4.91 13.01 7.29
C GLY A 44 -5.39 11.79 6.50
N TRP A 45 -4.49 10.87 6.13
CA TRP A 45 -4.84 9.59 5.51
C TRP A 45 -4.72 8.44 6.51
N SER A 46 -5.50 7.39 6.28
CA SER A 46 -5.42 6.15 7.06
C SER A 46 -5.67 4.93 6.18
N ILE A 47 -5.24 3.77 6.68
CA ILE A 47 -5.48 2.49 6.02
C ILE A 47 -6.21 1.52 6.95
N VAL A 48 -7.23 0.84 6.45
CA VAL A 48 -7.93 -0.22 7.17
C VAL A 48 -7.60 -1.56 6.50
N PRO A 49 -6.54 -2.26 6.96
CA PRO A 49 -6.14 -3.55 6.40
C PRO A 49 -7.08 -4.66 6.92
N ARG A 50 -7.91 -5.24 6.05
CA ARG A 50 -8.70 -6.45 6.36
C ARG A 50 -8.51 -7.50 5.29
N LEU A 51 -8.71 -8.76 5.68
CA LEU A 51 -8.52 -9.94 4.82
C LEU A 51 -9.29 -9.87 3.50
N THR A 52 -10.50 -9.31 3.52
CA THR A 52 -11.39 -9.28 2.36
C THR A 52 -11.40 -7.94 1.63
N LEU A 53 -11.16 -6.85 2.36
CA LEU A 53 -11.26 -5.48 1.88
C LEU A 53 -10.17 -4.64 2.54
N CYS A 54 -9.42 -3.86 1.76
CA CYS A 54 -8.52 -2.85 2.28
C CYS A 54 -9.07 -1.48 1.93
N VAL A 55 -9.22 -0.60 2.93
CA VAL A 55 -9.69 0.77 2.71
C VAL A 55 -8.51 1.71 2.83
N VAL A 56 -8.37 2.62 1.87
CA VAL A 56 -7.51 3.80 1.98
C VAL A 56 -8.45 4.99 2.11
N ASP A 57 -8.45 5.60 3.28
CA ASP A 57 -9.34 6.70 3.64
C ASP A 57 -8.53 7.99 3.76
N GLY A 58 -9.04 9.07 3.19
CA GLY A 58 -8.34 10.35 3.11
C GLY A 58 -9.28 11.53 3.26
N PRO A 59 -8.76 12.76 3.23
CA PRO A 59 -9.55 13.96 3.48
C PRO A 59 -10.65 14.20 2.44
N GLY A 60 -11.79 14.75 2.89
CA GLY A 60 -12.91 15.09 2.01
C GLY A 60 -13.56 13.85 1.40
N ASP A 61 -13.68 13.83 0.08
CA ASP A 61 -14.25 12.70 -0.67
C ASP A 61 -13.16 11.78 -1.27
N HIS A 62 -11.92 11.91 -0.80
CA HIS A 62 -10.79 11.13 -1.30
C HIS A 62 -10.66 9.83 -0.51
N GLY A 63 -11.01 8.72 -1.16
CA GLY A 63 -10.82 7.40 -0.59
C GLY A 63 -11.12 6.29 -1.58
N LEU A 64 -10.57 5.10 -1.32
CA LEU A 64 -10.83 3.92 -2.12
C LEU A 64 -10.90 2.64 -1.30
N VAL A 65 -11.52 1.64 -1.91
CA VAL A 65 -11.65 0.29 -1.38
C VAL A 65 -11.03 -0.67 -2.38
N VAL A 66 -10.17 -1.56 -1.89
CA VAL A 66 -9.54 -2.64 -2.64
C VAL A 66 -10.15 -3.97 -2.21
N PRO A 67 -10.66 -4.82 -3.13
CA PRO A 67 -11.02 -6.21 -2.82
C PRO A 67 -9.76 -7.05 -2.52
N ALA A 68 -9.25 -6.93 -1.30
CA ALA A 68 -7.94 -7.46 -0.89
C ALA A 68 -7.81 -8.98 -1.06
N LEU A 69 -8.90 -9.75 -0.92
CA LEU A 69 -8.87 -11.21 -1.07
C LEU A 69 -8.46 -11.66 -2.48
N ALA A 70 -8.74 -10.84 -3.50
CA ALA A 70 -8.46 -11.16 -4.91
C ALA A 70 -7.18 -10.48 -5.42
N ALA A 71 -6.52 -9.67 -4.59
CA ALA A 71 -5.34 -8.93 -4.97
C ALA A 71 -4.06 -9.76 -4.76
N PRO A 72 -3.05 -9.60 -5.62
CA PRO A 72 -1.79 -10.30 -5.47
C PRO A 72 -1.03 -9.81 -4.24
N VAL A 73 -0.34 -10.76 -3.58
CA VAL A 73 0.54 -10.51 -2.43
C VAL A 73 1.91 -11.09 -2.72
N VAL A 74 2.97 -10.34 -2.42
CA VAL A 74 4.36 -10.74 -2.65
C VAL A 74 5.24 -10.50 -1.42
N GLY A 75 6.27 -11.33 -1.24
CA GLY A 75 7.25 -11.26 -0.16
C GLY A 75 7.47 -12.61 0.55
N GLU A 76 8.67 -12.85 1.09
CA GLU A 76 9.00 -14.14 1.69
C GLU A 76 8.27 -14.35 3.03
N ALA A 77 7.36 -15.31 3.06
CA ALA A 77 6.98 -15.97 4.30
C ALA A 77 8.16 -16.87 4.70
N ASP A 78 9.05 -16.37 5.56
CA ASP A 78 10.07 -17.21 6.20
C ASP A 78 9.40 -18.48 6.76
N GLY A 79 9.93 -19.63 6.34
CA GLY A 79 9.24 -20.92 6.39
C GLY A 79 8.62 -21.26 7.74
N GLY A 80 7.29 -21.33 7.79
CA GLY A 80 6.55 -21.80 8.95
C GLY A 80 5.07 -21.53 8.85
N THR A 81 4.32 -22.55 8.41
CA THR A 81 2.85 -22.59 8.24
C THR A 81 2.28 -21.51 7.32
N ALA A 82 1.56 -21.94 6.27
CA ALA A 82 0.87 -21.06 5.33
C ALA A 82 -0.22 -20.25 6.04
N SER A 83 0.17 -19.18 6.72
CA SER A 83 -0.70 -18.02 6.89
C SER A 83 -1.09 -17.58 5.48
N ASN A 84 -2.39 -17.48 5.20
CA ASN A 84 -2.90 -16.90 3.95
C ASN A 84 -2.09 -15.63 3.62
N ASP A 85 -1.59 -15.47 2.40
CA ASP A 85 -0.65 -14.40 2.05
C ASP A 85 -1.17 -13.01 2.46
N MET A 86 -2.47 -12.77 2.28
CA MET A 86 -3.16 -11.55 2.74
C MET A 86 -3.25 -11.44 4.27
N GLY A 87 -3.43 -12.56 4.97
CA GLY A 87 -3.36 -12.60 6.44
C GLY A 87 -1.97 -12.29 6.97
N GLY A 88 -0.91 -12.75 6.29
CA GLY A 88 0.46 -12.35 6.56
C GLY A 88 0.67 -10.84 6.38
N TRP A 89 0.17 -10.28 5.30
CA TRP A 89 0.25 -8.84 5.05
C TRP A 89 -0.55 -8.02 6.09
N CYS A 90 -1.76 -8.45 6.48
CA CYS A 90 -2.52 -7.79 7.54
C CYS A 90 -1.78 -7.81 8.88
N ALA A 91 -1.13 -8.93 9.23
CA ALA A 91 -0.32 -9.02 10.45
C ALA A 91 0.91 -8.10 10.39
N ASP A 92 1.58 -8.03 9.25
CA ASP A 92 2.69 -7.08 9.02
C ASP A 92 2.20 -5.64 9.24
N ALA A 93 1.01 -5.29 8.73
CA ALA A 93 0.45 -3.93 8.84
C ALA A 93 0.02 -3.59 10.27
N GLU A 94 -0.56 -4.54 11.00
CA GLU A 94 -0.87 -4.39 12.41
C GLU A 94 0.41 -4.16 13.23
N GLN A 95 1.45 -4.95 12.99
CA GLN A 95 2.73 -4.82 13.69
C GLN A 95 3.44 -3.50 13.39
N ALA A 96 3.32 -3.00 12.16
CA ALA A 96 3.85 -1.69 11.77
C ALA A 96 2.97 -0.50 12.21
N GLY A 97 1.75 -0.75 12.69
CA GLY A 97 0.75 0.28 13.00
C GLY A 97 0.17 0.98 11.77
N GLY A 98 0.29 0.38 10.58
CA GLY A 98 -0.09 0.96 9.30
C GLY A 98 0.65 0.33 8.12
N ALA A 99 0.63 0.99 6.98
CA ALA A 99 1.36 0.56 5.78
C ALA A 99 1.78 1.75 4.94
N VAL A 100 2.81 1.57 4.10
CA VAL A 100 3.12 2.54 3.04
C VAL A 100 2.16 2.33 1.90
N VAL A 101 1.41 3.36 1.53
CA VAL A 101 0.57 3.36 0.33
C VAL A 101 1.26 4.16 -0.74
N MET A 102 1.48 3.55 -1.89
CA MET A 102 2.15 4.18 -3.04
C MET A 102 1.26 4.06 -4.27
N SER A 103 0.82 5.21 -4.77
CA SER A 103 0.10 5.35 -6.02
C SER A 103 1.08 5.61 -7.17
N VAL A 104 0.94 4.86 -8.25
CA VAL A 104 1.77 4.88 -9.45
C VAL A 104 0.88 4.86 -10.70
N ASP A 105 1.44 5.19 -11.86
CA ASP A 105 0.69 5.12 -13.12
C ASP A 105 0.35 3.67 -13.51
N GLN A 106 1.32 2.76 -13.35
CA GLN A 106 1.21 1.35 -13.70
C GLN A 106 1.96 0.50 -12.68
N LEU A 107 1.47 -0.72 -12.42
CA LEU A 107 2.20 -1.67 -11.60
C LEU A 107 3.49 -2.10 -12.31
N PRO A 108 4.63 -2.09 -11.62
CA PRO A 108 5.88 -2.54 -12.22
C PRO A 108 5.90 -4.06 -12.38
N GLU A 109 6.49 -4.56 -13.47
CA GLU A 109 6.69 -6.01 -13.67
C GLU A 109 7.66 -6.61 -12.63
N ALA A 110 8.61 -5.79 -12.14
CA ALA A 110 9.56 -6.16 -11.09
C ALA A 110 9.70 -5.01 -10.08
N LEU A 111 9.77 -5.35 -8.79
CA LEU A 111 9.89 -4.35 -7.72
C LEU A 111 11.33 -3.85 -7.58
N ASP A 112 11.59 -2.69 -8.18
CA ASP A 112 12.78 -1.87 -7.92
C ASP A 112 12.36 -0.59 -7.18
N TRP A 113 12.48 -0.63 -5.85
CA TRP A 113 12.10 0.49 -4.98
C TRP A 113 12.87 1.78 -5.29
N SER A 114 14.15 1.65 -5.64
CA SER A 114 14.99 2.80 -5.97
C SER A 114 14.52 3.46 -7.27
N ALA A 115 14.18 2.68 -8.29
CA ALA A 115 13.61 3.19 -9.52
C ALA A 115 12.23 3.83 -9.30
N LEU A 116 11.35 3.19 -8.52
CA LEU A 116 10.01 3.71 -8.23
C LEU A 116 10.06 5.06 -7.52
N LEU A 117 10.90 5.18 -6.48
CA LEU A 117 11.02 6.42 -5.70
C LEU A 117 11.78 7.53 -6.43
N SER A 118 12.67 7.20 -7.37
CA SER A 118 13.40 8.21 -8.16
C SER A 118 12.66 8.67 -9.42
N SER A 119 11.59 7.98 -9.82
CA SER A 119 10.77 8.35 -11.00
C SER A 119 10.10 9.72 -10.89
N GLY A 120 9.87 10.21 -9.66
CA GLY A 120 9.12 11.43 -9.37
C GLY A 120 7.60 11.31 -9.63
N ALA A 121 7.13 10.16 -10.12
CA ALA A 121 5.72 9.90 -10.41
C ALA A 121 4.96 9.24 -9.23
N ALA A 122 5.69 8.63 -8.29
CA ALA A 122 5.08 8.00 -7.14
C ALA A 122 4.49 9.04 -6.16
N ARG A 123 3.27 8.78 -5.69
CA ARG A 123 2.58 9.60 -4.68
C ARG A 123 2.07 8.74 -3.54
N GLY A 124 2.00 9.30 -2.34
CA GLY A 124 1.56 8.61 -1.13
C GLY A 124 2.55 8.75 0.01
N GLY A 125 2.59 7.75 0.88
CA GLY A 125 3.37 7.78 2.11
C GLY A 125 2.90 6.72 3.09
N PHE A 126 3.44 6.77 4.31
CA PHE A 126 2.99 5.91 5.41
C PHE A 126 1.61 6.36 5.86
N MET A 127 0.66 5.43 5.92
CA MET A 127 -0.70 5.64 6.40
C MET A 127 -0.92 4.82 7.66
N PRO A 128 -1.27 5.44 8.80
CA PRO A 128 -1.54 4.71 10.03
C PRO A 128 -2.83 3.91 9.91
N ALA A 129 -2.89 2.78 10.60
CA ALA A 129 -4.15 2.10 10.85
C ALA A 129 -4.93 2.86 11.94
N PRO A 130 -6.26 3.03 11.82
CA PRO A 130 -7.04 3.61 12.89
C PRO A 130 -6.98 2.72 14.14
N ALA A 131 -6.89 3.38 15.31
CA ALA A 131 -6.83 2.74 16.62
C ALA A 131 -8.11 1.94 16.97
#